data_AF-A0A951DTG4-F1
#
_entry.id   AF-A0A951DTG4-F1
#
_cell.length_a   1.000
_cell.length_b   1.000
_cell.length_c   1.000
_cell.angle_alpha   90.00
_cell.angle_beta   90.00
_cell.angle_gamma   90.00
#
_symmetry.space_group_name_H-M   'P 1'
#
loop_
_entity.id
_entity.type
_entity.pdbx_description
1 polymer ?
#
loop_
_entity_poly.entity_id
_entity_poly.type
_entity_poly.pdbx_seq_one_letter_code
_entity_poly.pdbx_strand_id
1 'polypeptide(L)' 'MHIARDAILLRIFLGEDDKYQGRPLYETIVLKARERHLAGATVLRGPMGFGHSSRLH' A
#
# COMPACT_ATOMS: atom_id res chain seq x y z
N MET A 1 21.63 -5.74 -9.21
CA MET A 1 20.69 -4.89 -8.44
C MET A 1 21.54 -4.07 -7.48
N HIS A 2 21.65 -2.76 -7.69
CA HIS A 2 22.42 -1.89 -6.80
C HIS A 2 21.51 -1.52 -5.62
N ILE A 3 21.64 -2.22 -4.51
CA ILE A 3 20.84 -1.91 -3.31
C ILE A 3 21.55 -0.74 -2.64
N ALA A 4 20.92 0.44 -2.68
CA ALA A 4 21.39 1.58 -1.90
C ALA A 4 21.52 1.13 -0.43
N ARG A 5 22.67 1.42 0.20
CA ARG A 5 22.93 1.00 1.58
C ARG A 5 21.91 1.59 2.56
N ASP A 6 21.34 2.73 2.19
CA ASP A 6 20.27 3.39 2.91
C ASP A 6 18.94 3.21 2.17
N ALA A 7 17.94 2.73 2.88
CA ALA A 7 16.59 2.55 2.38
C ALA A 7 15.57 2.99 3.44
N ILE A 8 14.39 3.43 2.99
CA ILE A 8 13.27 3.78 3.86
C ILE A 8 12.16 2.77 3.63
N LEU A 9 11.60 2.27 4.73
CA LEU A 9 10.38 1.47 4.70
C LEU A 9 9.16 2.39 4.73
N LEU A 10 8.50 2.57 3.59
CA LEU A 10 7.20 3.22 3.51
C LEU A 10 6.09 2.22 3.85
N ARG A 11 5.24 2.58 4.83
CA ARG A 11 4.01 1.83 5.13
C ARG A 11 2.80 2.70 4.83
N ILE A 12 1.84 2.11 4.13
CA ILE A 12 0.56 2.75 3.79
C ILE A 12 -0.54 1.88 4.40
N PHE A 13 -1.37 2.47 5.25
CA PHE A 13 -2.54 1.83 5.83
C PHE A 13 -3.79 2.40 5.16
N LEU A 14 -4.67 1.52 4.69
CA LEU A 14 -5.89 1.87 3.96
C LEU A 14 -6.93 0.76 4.16
N GLY A 15 -8.20 1.05 3.87
CA GLY A 15 -9.28 0.07 3.93
C GLY A 15 -9.33 -0.79 2.66
N GLU A 16 -9.73 -2.07 2.78
CA GLU A 16 -9.82 -2.97 1.61
C GLU A 16 -10.79 -2.43 0.54
N ASP A 17 -11.86 -1.76 0.96
CA ASP A 17 -12.88 -1.21 0.08
C ASP A 17 -12.49 0.13 -0.58
N ASP A 18 -11.33 0.70 -0.23
CA ASP A 18 -10.87 1.96 -0.82
C ASP A 18 -10.60 1.77 -2.31
N LYS A 19 -11.08 2.73 -3.12
CA LYS A 19 -10.98 2.67 -4.59
C LYS A 19 -10.38 3.94 -5.17
N TYR A 20 -9.64 3.77 -6.26
CA TYR A 20 -9.18 4.85 -7.13
C TYR A 20 -9.60 4.53 -8.57
N GLN A 21 -10.34 5.45 -9.20
CA GLN A 21 -10.85 5.27 -10.57
C GLN A 21 -11.58 3.93 -10.77
N GLY A 22 -12.36 3.50 -9.77
CA GLY A 22 -13.11 2.24 -9.81
C GLY A 22 -12.31 0.97 -9.51
N ARG A 23 -10.99 1.07 -9.33
CA ARG A 23 -10.10 -0.06 -9.00
C ARG A 23 -9.71 -0.06 -7.52
N PRO A 24 -9.43 -1.22 -6.91
CA PRO A 24 -8.91 -1.26 -5.54
C PRO A 24 -7.66 -0.38 -5.38
N LEU A 25 -7.64 0.43 -4.33
CA LEU A 25 -6.59 1.42 -4.11
C LEU A 25 -5.22 0.76 -3.88
N TYR A 26 -5.17 -0.36 -3.14
CA TYR A 26 -3.92 -1.10 -2.93
C TYR A 26 -3.28 -1.56 -4.25
N GLU A 27 -4.09 -1.99 -5.22
CA GLU A 27 -3.61 -2.43 -6.53
C GLU A 27 -3.03 -1.26 -7.31
N THR A 28 -3.73 -0.12 -7.29
CA THR A 28 -3.28 1.11 -7.92
C THR A 28 -1.94 1.57 -7.35
N ILE A 29 -1.76 1.50 -6.03
CA ILE A 29 -0.50 1.89 -5.36
C ILE A 29 0.65 0.98 -5.81
N VAL A 30 0.45 -0.34 -5.84
CA VAL A 30 1.49 -1.29 -6.28
C VAL A 30 1.87 -1.07 -7.74
N LEU A 31 0.88 -0.86 -8.61
CA LEU A 31 1.14 -0.57 -10.03
C LEU A 31 1.90 0.74 -10.19
N LYS A 32 1.55 1.79 -9.44
CA LYS A 32 2.28 3.06 -9.44
C LYS A 32 3.70 2.91 -8.91
N ALA A 33 3.92 2.13 -7.85
CA ALA A 33 5.26 1.83 -7.34
C ALA A 33 6.13 1.14 -8.41
N ARG A 34 5.55 0.21 -9.18
CA ARG A 34 6.21 -0.46 -10.30
C ARG A 34 6.50 0.50 -11.46
N GLU A 35 5.53 1.34 -11.86
CA GLU A 35 5.70 2.36 -12.90
C GLU A 35 6.81 3.37 -12.54
N ARG A 36 6.98 3.67 -11.24
CA ARG A 36 8.02 4.56 -10.72
C ARG A 36 9.37 3.86 -10.47
N HIS A 37 9.50 2.58 -10.82
CA HIS A 37 10.72 1.79 -10.61
C HIS A 37 11.22 1.78 -9.15
N LEU A 38 10.29 1.77 -8.18
CA LEU A 38 10.66 1.57 -6.78
C LEU A 38 11.24 0.16 -6.57
N ALA A 39 12.04 0.00 -5.51
CA ALA A 39 12.77 -1.24 -5.23
C ALA A 39 11.86 -2.47 -5.04
N GLY A 40 10.62 -2.28 -4.57
CA GLY A 40 9.62 -3.32 -4.41
C GLY A 40 8.41 -2.83 -3.61
N ALA A 41 7.36 -3.65 -3.57
CA ALA A 41 6.18 -3.42 -2.76
C ALA A 41 5.55 -4.77 -2.36
N THR A 42 5.08 -4.87 -1.12
CA THR A 42 4.36 -6.05 -0.60
C THR A 42 3.06 -5.59 0.03
N VAL A 43 1.97 -6.28 -0.30
CA VAL A 43 0.64 -6.03 0.28
C VAL A 43 0.36 -7.09 1.35
N LEU A 44 -0.06 -6.64 2.53
CA LEU A 44 -0.52 -7.50 3.61
C LEU A 44 -1.99 -7.17 3.88
N ARG A 45 -2.83 -8.19 4.02
CA ARG A 45 -4.25 -8.04 4.39
C ARG A 45 -4.43 -8.47 5.84
N GLY A 46 -4.82 -7.53 6.69
CA GLY A 46 -5.21 -7.82 8.07
C GLY A 46 -6.66 -8.33 8.12
N PRO A 47 -7.01 -9.18 9.11
CA PRO A 47 -8.38 -9.65 9.28
C PRO A 47 -9.30 -8.59 9.90
N MET A 48 -8.74 -7.63 10.65
CA MET A 48 -9.45 -6.53 11.30
C MET A 48 -8.51 -5.34 11.51
N GLY A 49 -9.03 -4.11 11.43
CA GLY A 49 -8.33 -2.88 11.79
C GLY A 49 -9.30 -1.76 12.21
N PHE A 50 -8.78 -0.71 12.84
CA PHE A 50 -9.56 0.49 13.12
C PHE A 50 -8.73 1.75 12.83
N GLY A 51 -9.42 2.83 12.47
CA GLY A 51 -8.81 4.14 12.19
C GLY A 51 -9.51 5.26 12.93
N HIS A 52 -9.29 6.50 12.48
CA HIS A 52 -9.83 7.71 13.09
C HIS A 52 -11.37 7.71 13.25
N SER A 53 -12.08 7.01 12.37
CA SER A 53 -13.54 6.88 12.41
C SER A 53 -14.06 5.85 13.44
N SER A 54 -13.17 5.16 14.17
CA SER A 54 -13.47 4.09 15.14
C SER A 54 -14.35 2.95 14.59
N ARG A 55 -14.52 2.85 13.27
CA ARG A 55 -15.20 1.73 12.62
C ARG A 55 -14.22 0.57 12.51
N LEU A 56 -14.69 -0.62 12.88
CA LEU A 56 -14.02 -1.87 12.55
C LEU A 56 -14.08 -2.06 11.03
N HIS A 57 -12.90 -2.30 10.44
CA HIS A 57 -12.67 -2.57 9.03
C HIS A 57 -12.11 -3.97 8.85
#